data_AF-U4K9S9-F1
#
_entry.id   AF-U4K9S9-F1
#
_cell.length_a   1.000
_cell.length_b   1.000
_cell.length_c   1.000
_cell.angle_alpha   90.00
_cell.angle_beta   90.00
_cell.angle_gamma   90.00
#
_symmetry.space_group_name_H-M   'P 1'
#
loop_
_entity.id
_entity.type
_entity.pdbx_description
1 polymer ?
#
loop_
_entity_poly.entity_id
_entity_poly.type
_entity_poly.pdbx_seq_one_letter_code
_entity_poly.pdbx_strand_id
1 'polypeptide(L)'
;MKVIYTPNRSWRNQPPMIDGEDNVLSLGGNNWNDFDRYMTLNASLIFNRQRFDIPLQLKLLIEGENNTTQKLNELCEAGWNGVFPIPDLNYVSVPSDVDFYKVIQSQLGEEQALEVLRSIRDAGFFVGQGDVDAIRLADTSDFRTSLLRESGAHKSYEDGWKLFQGILTEIKNFDLIFKCRQARCRKIPFQFESSLLPYDINVLIGSNGVGKSHCLKTLVSGWLQPPEQDQEQSTLCFDKRPNFSKLILISYSPFEEFNLDLSDVKLLDKSAYKYFGFRQKTGTDDDGNVRIGINRHLPVLDSSHSLIDAMYDDEKYALIRDRVRKLVAAEEVLRPALKYDFCAFEIDLSFEVEAIRRFTHHIEGKDYLLVNENIAQLVSIDALKTACKLSEGVKFIKDGRVLGLSSGQRLFTYIVINVLGSIRDNSLVVIDEPELFLHPTLEIEFIALLKAVLKPFRSKAILATHSLAVVREVPSNCVHIFRQTEDSLDVIPPPFETFGASVQKISSYVFGDKSVTKPFDDWLKALVEKEPDVEKLIESLGEEINEQLMMKILRLGRQIRGS
;
A
#
# COMPACT_ATOMS: atom_id res chain seq x y z
N MET A 1 28.43 17.59 0.16
CA MET A 1 27.61 17.99 -1.02
C MET A 1 27.10 19.41 -0.78
N LYS A 2 27.22 20.32 -1.76
CA LYS A 2 26.65 21.67 -1.61
C LYS A 2 25.15 21.67 -1.92
N VAL A 3 24.42 22.64 -1.38
CA VAL A 3 23.01 22.89 -1.72
C VAL A 3 22.90 24.30 -2.29
N ILE A 4 22.37 24.41 -3.51
CA ILE A 4 22.44 25.64 -4.31
C ILE A 4 21.08 25.93 -4.95
N TYR A 5 20.51 27.09 -4.64
CA TYR A 5 19.31 27.63 -5.30
C TYR A 5 19.68 28.49 -6.51
N THR A 6 19.04 28.24 -7.64
CA THR A 6 19.18 29.07 -8.85
C THR A 6 17.95 29.97 -9.03
N PRO A 7 18.09 31.30 -8.94
CA PRO A 7 16.97 32.24 -9.01
C PRO A 7 16.39 32.39 -10.42
N ASN A 8 15.19 32.97 -10.50
CA ASN A 8 14.55 33.45 -11.75
C ASN A 8 14.41 32.39 -12.86
N ARG A 9 14.30 31.11 -12.49
CA ARG A 9 14.01 30.02 -13.43
C ARG A 9 12.52 29.76 -13.54
N SER A 10 12.08 29.37 -14.74
CA SER A 10 10.75 28.80 -14.91
C SER A 10 10.60 27.53 -14.08
N TRP A 11 9.51 27.43 -13.32
CA TRP A 11 9.17 26.26 -12.50
C TRP A 11 8.98 24.97 -13.32
N ARG A 12 8.78 25.07 -14.64
CA ARG A 12 8.71 23.91 -15.54
C ARG A 12 10.08 23.33 -15.88
N ASN A 13 11.14 24.09 -15.67
CA ASN A 13 12.49 23.65 -15.97
C ASN A 13 13.05 22.88 -14.76
N GLN A 14 13.70 21.76 -15.03
CA GLN A 14 14.47 21.08 -14.01
C GLN A 14 15.60 22.01 -13.50
N PRO A 15 15.95 21.91 -12.20
CA PRO A 15 17.12 22.58 -11.65
C PRO A 15 18.38 22.29 -12.48
N PRO A 16 19.28 23.27 -12.66
CA PRO A 16 20.42 23.14 -13.55
C PRO A 16 21.51 22.24 -12.97
N MET A 17 22.40 21.76 -13.84
CA MET A 17 23.73 21.32 -13.41
C MET A 17 24.53 22.54 -12.95
N ILE A 18 25.40 22.39 -11.95
CA ILE A 18 26.25 23.48 -11.46
C ILE A 18 27.69 23.21 -11.89
N ASP A 19 28.26 24.13 -12.66
CA ASP A 19 29.62 24.01 -13.17
C ASP A 19 30.64 24.01 -12.02
N GLY A 20 31.59 23.07 -12.07
CA GLY A 20 32.65 22.94 -11.06
C GLY A 20 32.25 22.20 -9.78
N GLU A 21 30.98 21.81 -9.62
CA GLU A 21 30.51 21.03 -8.48
C GLU A 21 30.26 19.58 -8.88
N ASP A 22 30.97 18.65 -8.23
CA ASP A 22 30.81 17.22 -8.53
C ASP A 22 29.54 16.64 -7.86
N ASN A 23 29.25 17.08 -6.63
CA ASN A 23 28.11 16.63 -5.84
C ASN A 23 27.28 17.84 -5.34
N VAL A 24 26.06 18.00 -5.86
CA VAL A 24 25.19 19.14 -5.53
C VAL A 24 23.71 18.74 -5.44
N LEU A 25 23.01 19.29 -4.45
CA LEU A 25 21.56 19.39 -4.43
C LEU A 25 21.17 20.72 -5.09
N SER A 26 20.76 20.64 -6.34
CA SER A 26 20.37 21.80 -7.15
C SER A 26 18.89 22.10 -6.95
N LEU A 27 18.58 23.34 -6.59
CA LEU A 27 17.23 23.81 -6.29
C LEU A 27 16.79 24.88 -7.29
N GLY A 28 15.50 24.93 -7.57
CA GLY A 28 14.86 25.97 -8.38
C GLY A 28 13.46 26.29 -7.90
N GLY A 29 12.98 27.50 -8.22
CA GLY A 29 11.64 27.95 -7.84
C GLY A 29 10.53 27.05 -8.38
N ASN A 30 9.47 26.87 -7.59
CA ASN A 30 8.24 26.19 -7.99
C ASN A 30 7.03 27.13 -7.73
N ASN A 31 5.93 26.92 -8.44
CA ASN A 31 4.68 27.70 -8.33
C ASN A 31 3.51 26.91 -7.73
N TRP A 32 3.78 25.76 -7.11
CA TRP A 32 2.77 24.94 -6.47
C TRP A 32 2.09 25.71 -5.34
N ASN A 33 0.76 25.75 -5.38
CA ASN A 33 -0.08 26.46 -4.41
C ASN A 33 -0.70 25.46 -3.42
N ASP A 34 -0.27 25.57 -2.17
CA ASP A 34 -0.86 24.92 -1.00
C ASP A 34 -1.70 25.94 -0.21
N PHE A 35 -2.93 26.23 -0.65
CA PHE A 35 -3.83 27.16 0.04
C PHE A 35 -3.22 28.58 0.23
N ASP A 36 -2.77 29.16 -0.88
CA ASP A 36 -2.05 30.43 -0.97
C ASP A 36 -0.68 30.43 -0.26
N ARG A 37 -0.13 29.24 -0.01
CA ARG A 37 1.26 29.03 0.38
C ARG A 37 2.06 28.46 -0.79
N TYR A 38 3.16 29.13 -1.13
CA TYR A 38 4.07 28.75 -2.22
C TYR A 38 5.42 28.35 -1.64
N MET A 39 5.45 27.19 -0.98
CA MET A 39 6.60 26.74 -0.17
C MET A 39 7.36 25.58 -0.81
N THR A 40 7.01 25.18 -2.03
CA THR A 40 7.68 24.07 -2.74
C THR A 40 8.85 24.60 -3.59
N LEU A 41 9.93 23.85 -3.65
CA LEU A 41 11.05 24.05 -4.57
C LEU A 41 11.26 22.78 -5.40
N ASN A 42 11.60 22.96 -6.67
CA ASN A 42 12.10 21.86 -7.50
C ASN A 42 13.50 21.47 -7.01
N ALA A 43 13.78 20.17 -6.96
CA ALA A 43 15.08 19.65 -6.55
C ALA A 43 15.65 18.66 -7.57
N SER A 44 16.98 18.63 -7.67
CA SER A 44 17.71 17.62 -8.44
C SER A 44 18.97 17.25 -7.70
N LEU A 45 19.17 15.94 -7.51
CA LEU A 45 20.41 15.41 -6.96
C LEU A 45 21.39 15.17 -8.11
N ILE A 46 22.62 15.64 -7.92
CA ILE A 46 23.71 15.48 -8.88
C ILE A 46 24.89 14.89 -8.12
N PHE A 47 25.40 13.77 -8.59
CA PHE A 47 26.58 13.10 -8.04
C PHE A 47 27.56 12.79 -9.17
N ASN A 48 28.85 13.05 -8.95
CA ASN A 48 29.90 12.90 -9.97
C ASN A 48 29.51 13.51 -11.33
N ARG A 49 28.85 14.68 -11.31
CA ARG A 49 28.32 15.38 -12.50
C ARG A 49 27.29 14.59 -13.32
N GLN A 50 26.69 13.56 -12.73
CA GLN A 50 25.56 12.83 -13.28
C GLN A 50 24.30 13.17 -12.49
N ARG A 51 23.21 13.44 -13.20
CA ARG A 51 21.92 13.70 -12.58
C ARG A 51 21.29 12.39 -12.13
N PHE A 52 20.79 12.38 -10.91
CA PHE A 52 19.97 11.31 -10.38
C PHE A 52 18.51 11.68 -10.56
N ASP A 53 17.86 11.10 -11.58
CA ASP A 53 16.53 11.50 -12.04
C ASP A 53 15.39 10.91 -11.19
N ILE A 54 15.42 11.18 -9.89
CA ILE A 54 14.32 10.84 -8.97
C ILE A 54 13.37 12.03 -8.84
N PRO A 55 12.05 11.80 -8.79
CA PRO A 55 11.09 12.85 -8.52
C PRO A 55 11.30 13.34 -7.08
N LEU A 56 11.94 14.50 -6.95
CA LEU A 56 12.29 15.10 -5.68
C LEU A 56 11.91 16.58 -5.67
N GLN A 57 11.33 16.99 -4.56
CA GLN A 57 11.06 18.38 -4.24
C GLN A 57 11.54 18.66 -2.82
N LEU A 58 11.82 19.92 -2.54
CA LEU A 58 12.12 20.38 -1.19
C LEU A 58 11.02 21.37 -0.79
N LYS A 59 10.24 21.05 0.25
CA LYS A 59 9.31 22.02 0.83
C LYS A 59 10.06 22.82 1.88
N LEU A 60 9.98 24.15 1.82
CA LEU A 60 10.77 25.03 2.68
C LEU A 60 9.88 26.16 3.19
N LEU A 61 9.71 26.20 4.51
CA LEU A 61 8.96 27.21 5.25
C LEU A 61 9.94 28.25 5.80
N ILE A 62 9.82 29.49 5.35
CA ILE A 62 10.54 30.65 5.90
C ILE A 62 9.60 31.37 6.85
N GLU A 63 10.06 31.69 8.06
CA GLU A 63 9.25 32.39 9.05
C GLU A 63 8.73 33.73 8.51
N GLY A 64 7.42 33.92 8.58
CA GLY A 64 6.75 35.16 8.17
C GLY A 64 6.52 35.30 6.66
N GLU A 65 6.89 34.30 5.85
CA GLU A 65 6.80 34.38 4.39
C GLU A 65 5.84 33.32 3.83
N ASN A 66 4.92 33.75 2.95
CA ASN A 66 3.98 32.85 2.27
C ASN A 66 4.49 32.34 0.92
N ASN A 67 5.55 32.93 0.38
CA ASN A 67 6.11 32.59 -0.92
C ASN A 67 7.64 32.45 -0.85
N THR A 68 8.09 31.21 -0.72
CA THR A 68 9.50 30.86 -0.59
C THR A 68 10.28 31.21 -1.86
N THR A 69 9.75 30.86 -3.04
CA THR A 69 10.42 31.16 -4.32
C THR A 69 10.69 32.65 -4.48
N GLN A 70 9.69 33.48 -4.17
CA GLN A 70 9.82 34.94 -4.24
C GLN A 70 10.91 35.43 -3.26
N LYS A 71 10.84 35.01 -1.99
CA LYS A 71 11.81 35.46 -0.98
C LYS A 71 13.25 35.08 -1.33
N LEU A 72 13.46 33.87 -1.84
CA LEU A 72 14.80 33.42 -2.24
C LEU A 72 15.34 34.22 -3.46
N ASN A 73 14.47 34.61 -4.39
CA ASN A 73 14.87 35.47 -5.51
C ASN A 73 15.28 36.87 -5.01
N GLU A 74 14.51 37.47 -4.10
CA GLU A 74 14.82 38.77 -3.48
C GLU A 74 16.18 38.76 -2.77
N LEU A 75 16.49 37.67 -2.04
CA LEU A 75 17.80 37.51 -1.40
C LEU A 75 18.94 37.41 -2.42
N CYS A 76 18.74 36.68 -3.52
CA CYS A 76 19.73 36.60 -4.58
C CYS A 76 19.97 37.96 -5.24
N GLU A 77 18.91 38.75 -5.45
CA GLU A 77 19.01 40.13 -5.96
C GLU A 77 19.73 41.05 -4.97
N ALA A 78 19.58 40.81 -3.67
CA ALA A 78 20.30 41.51 -2.60
C ALA A 78 21.76 41.04 -2.41
N GLY A 79 22.23 40.05 -3.19
CA GLY A 79 23.63 39.62 -3.22
C GLY A 79 23.93 38.27 -2.57
N TRP A 80 22.92 37.52 -2.10
CA TRP A 80 23.12 36.12 -1.70
C TRP A 80 23.43 35.25 -2.93
N ASN A 81 24.42 34.37 -2.84
CA ASN A 81 24.85 33.54 -3.98
C ASN A 81 24.01 32.26 -4.16
N GLY A 82 22.90 32.11 -3.44
CA GLY A 82 22.03 30.94 -3.49
C GLY A 82 22.56 29.71 -2.75
N VAL A 83 23.73 29.78 -2.12
CA VAL A 83 24.34 28.66 -1.40
C VAL A 83 23.80 28.61 0.03
N PHE A 84 23.28 27.45 0.42
CA PHE A 84 22.75 27.23 1.77
C PHE A 84 23.89 27.07 2.80
N PRO A 85 23.65 27.40 4.09
CA PRO A 85 22.38 27.82 4.68
C PRO A 85 21.94 29.23 4.26
N ILE A 86 20.63 29.50 4.32
CA ILE A 86 20.09 30.82 3.95
C ILE A 86 20.49 31.83 5.05
N PRO A 87 21.13 32.96 4.71
CA PRO A 87 21.60 33.92 5.69
C PRO A 87 20.43 34.66 6.37
N ASP A 88 20.60 34.98 7.65
CA ASP A 88 19.75 35.88 8.44
C ASP A 88 18.24 35.55 8.49
N LEU A 89 17.86 34.32 8.15
CA LEU A 89 16.48 33.85 8.16
C LEU A 89 16.27 32.62 9.03
N ASN A 90 15.10 32.58 9.67
CA ASN A 90 14.60 31.40 10.36
C ASN A 90 13.72 30.58 9.40
N TYR A 91 14.05 29.32 9.18
CA TYR A 91 13.36 28.45 8.23
C TYR A 91 13.51 26.98 8.60
N VAL A 92 12.65 26.13 8.06
CA VAL A 92 12.80 24.67 8.09
C VAL A 92 12.44 24.09 6.74
N SER A 93 13.00 22.94 6.40
CA SER A 93 12.66 22.23 5.17
C SER A 93 12.26 20.77 5.39
N VAL A 94 11.51 20.22 4.45
CA VAL A 94 11.09 18.82 4.41
C VAL A 94 11.26 18.31 2.97
N PRO A 95 12.16 17.34 2.74
CA PRO A 95 12.23 16.62 1.48
C PRO A 95 10.91 15.91 1.16
N SER A 96 10.49 15.89 -0.10
CA SER A 96 9.19 15.35 -0.49
C SER A 96 9.04 13.83 -0.33
N ASP A 97 10.14 13.09 -0.23
CA ASP A 97 10.14 11.63 -0.11
C ASP A 97 11.36 11.15 0.69
N VAL A 98 11.20 10.03 1.41
CA VAL A 98 12.25 9.40 2.22
C VAL A 98 13.44 8.91 1.39
N ASP A 99 13.23 8.65 0.09
CA ASP A 99 14.28 8.24 -0.83
C ASP A 99 15.41 9.29 -0.92
N PHE A 100 15.13 10.57 -0.67
CA PHE A 100 16.16 11.61 -0.54
C PHE A 100 17.26 11.21 0.43
N TYR A 101 16.89 10.81 1.65
CA TYR A 101 17.81 10.49 2.73
C TYR A 101 18.62 9.23 2.40
N LYS A 102 17.97 8.21 1.82
CA LYS A 102 18.62 6.97 1.39
C LYS A 102 19.68 7.23 0.32
N VAL A 103 19.38 8.09 -0.65
CA VAL A 103 20.31 8.43 -1.73
C VAL A 103 21.51 9.18 -1.19
N ILE A 104 21.31 10.26 -0.41
CA ILE A 104 22.44 11.03 0.13
C ILE A 104 23.31 10.17 1.07
N GLN A 105 22.71 9.30 1.88
CA GLN A 105 23.44 8.37 2.76
C GLN A 105 24.25 7.36 1.94
N SER A 106 23.65 6.78 0.89
CA SER A 106 24.30 5.80 0.01
C SER A 106 25.48 6.39 -0.77
N GLN A 107 25.36 7.65 -1.22
CA GLN A 107 26.34 8.29 -2.10
C GLN A 107 27.42 9.08 -1.35
N LEU A 108 27.08 9.71 -0.22
CA LEU A 108 28.00 10.59 0.51
C LEU A 108 28.55 9.95 1.80
N GLY A 109 27.89 8.90 2.31
CA GLY A 109 28.11 8.41 3.66
C GLY A 109 27.37 9.24 4.72
N GLU A 110 27.34 8.72 5.94
CA GLU A 110 26.53 9.26 7.03
C GLU A 110 26.92 10.69 7.43
N GLU A 111 28.20 10.96 7.65
CA GLU A 111 28.69 12.26 8.12
C GLU A 111 28.35 13.39 7.15
N GLN A 112 28.66 13.23 5.86
CA GLN A 112 28.37 14.23 4.84
C GLN A 112 26.86 14.36 4.55
N ALA A 113 26.09 13.28 4.69
CA ALA A 113 24.64 13.36 4.57
C ALA A 113 24.02 14.17 5.73
N LEU A 114 24.54 14.02 6.96
CA LEU A 114 24.12 14.84 8.09
C LEU A 114 24.49 16.32 7.89
N GLU A 115 25.60 16.64 7.25
CA GLU A 115 25.93 18.03 6.86
C GLU A 115 24.88 18.60 5.90
N VAL A 116 24.40 17.81 4.94
CA VAL A 116 23.34 18.23 4.01
C VAL A 116 22.06 18.55 4.78
N LEU A 117 21.66 17.70 5.75
CA LEU A 117 20.49 17.96 6.60
C LEU A 117 20.62 19.26 7.41
N ARG A 118 21.82 19.55 7.90
CA ARG A 118 22.13 20.81 8.57
C ARG A 118 22.01 22.00 7.62
N SER A 119 22.57 21.90 6.40
CA SER A 119 22.53 22.98 5.41
C SER A 119 21.09 23.33 4.98
N ILE A 120 20.25 22.32 4.71
CA ILE A 120 18.85 22.55 4.33
C ILE A 120 17.95 22.88 5.52
N ARG A 121 18.46 22.76 6.75
CA ARG A 121 17.70 22.88 7.99
C ARG A 121 16.50 21.94 8.02
N ASP A 122 16.78 20.64 7.90
CA ASP A 122 15.76 19.59 7.87
C ASP A 122 14.89 19.58 9.14
N ALA A 123 13.58 19.73 8.97
CA ALA A 123 12.66 19.92 10.08
C ALA A 123 12.64 18.71 11.02
N GLY A 124 12.61 17.49 10.46
CA GLY A 124 12.54 16.26 11.26
C GLY A 124 13.79 16.09 12.11
N PHE A 125 14.96 16.30 11.52
CA PHE A 125 16.25 16.23 12.19
C PHE A 125 16.40 17.24 13.33
N PHE A 126 16.07 18.52 13.10
CA PHE A 126 16.21 19.56 14.12
C PHE A 126 15.15 19.46 15.23
N VAL A 127 13.90 19.11 14.89
CA VAL A 127 12.86 18.83 15.89
C VAL A 127 13.25 17.64 16.76
N GLY A 128 13.79 16.56 16.15
CA GLY A 128 14.28 15.39 16.88
C GLY A 128 15.42 15.68 17.84
N GLN A 129 16.17 16.76 17.63
CA GLN A 129 17.23 17.24 18.52
C GLN A 129 16.76 18.23 19.59
N GLY A 130 15.49 18.62 19.58
CA GLY A 130 14.95 19.60 20.53
C GLY A 130 15.23 21.06 20.16
N ASP A 131 15.49 21.37 18.88
CA ASP A 131 15.67 22.75 18.41
C ASP A 131 14.37 23.55 18.59
N VAL A 132 14.45 24.62 19.39
CA VAL A 132 13.27 25.40 19.82
C VAL A 132 12.57 26.08 18.64
N ASP A 133 13.34 26.62 17.70
CA ASP A 133 12.78 27.31 16.53
C ASP A 133 12.18 26.33 15.53
N ALA A 134 12.80 25.18 15.30
CA ALA A 134 12.25 24.14 14.45
C ALA A 134 10.94 23.59 15.00
N ILE A 135 10.85 23.35 16.32
CA ILE A 135 9.61 22.92 16.99
C ILE A 135 8.51 23.98 16.80
N ARG A 136 8.84 25.25 17.06
CA ARG A 136 7.89 26.36 16.89
C ARG A 136 7.38 26.48 15.46
N LEU A 137 8.24 26.33 14.46
CA LEU A 137 7.86 26.34 13.04
C LEU A 137 7.03 25.11 12.66
N ALA A 138 7.37 23.92 13.17
CA ALA A 138 6.64 22.68 12.93
C ALA A 138 5.21 22.69 13.51
N ASP A 139 4.97 23.47 14.55
CA ASP A 139 3.65 23.65 15.17
C ASP A 139 2.72 24.61 14.42
N THR A 140 3.24 25.34 13.42
CA THR A 140 2.42 26.28 12.63
C THR A 140 1.41 25.56 11.73
N SER A 141 0.30 26.24 11.41
CA SER A 141 -0.67 25.76 10.43
C SER A 141 -0.06 25.58 9.04
N ASP A 142 0.84 26.48 8.66
CA ASP A 142 1.49 26.47 7.34
C ASP A 142 2.38 25.24 7.16
N PHE A 143 3.09 24.83 8.21
CA PHE A 143 3.87 23.59 8.20
C PHE A 143 2.97 22.37 7.97
N ARG A 144 1.84 22.28 8.68
CA ARG A 144 0.92 21.14 8.58
C ARG A 144 0.19 21.07 7.23
N THR A 145 -0.25 22.23 6.73
CA THR A 145 -1.10 22.32 5.53
C THR A 145 -0.34 22.42 4.22
N SER A 146 0.92 22.91 4.25
CA SER A 146 1.81 22.92 3.08
C SER A 146 2.90 21.87 3.19
N LEU A 147 3.80 21.96 4.18
CA LEU A 147 4.98 21.08 4.25
C LEU A 147 4.62 19.60 4.45
N LEU A 148 3.59 19.28 5.23
CA LEU A 148 3.14 17.90 5.51
C LEU A 148 1.90 17.46 4.70
N ARG A 149 1.52 18.22 3.67
CA ARG A 149 0.33 17.93 2.85
C ARG A 149 0.40 16.54 2.22
N GLU A 150 1.53 16.27 1.57
CA GLU A 150 1.79 15.01 0.86
C GLU A 150 2.24 13.92 1.84
N SER A 151 1.82 12.67 1.61
CA SER A 151 2.19 11.53 2.47
C SER A 151 3.70 11.30 2.50
N GLY A 152 4.38 11.45 1.35
CA GLY A 152 5.83 11.33 1.25
C GLY A 152 6.55 12.34 2.14
N ALA A 153 6.14 13.61 2.12
CA ALA A 153 6.73 14.67 2.95
C ALA A 153 6.43 14.46 4.44
N HIS A 154 5.20 14.04 4.77
CA HIS A 154 4.85 13.67 6.14
C HIS A 154 5.76 12.56 6.68
N LYS A 155 5.97 11.51 5.88
CA LYS A 155 6.88 10.43 6.23
C LYS A 155 8.33 10.89 6.32
N SER A 156 8.81 11.72 5.40
CA SER A 156 10.15 12.32 5.46
C SER A 156 10.41 13.04 6.78
N TYR A 157 9.43 13.82 7.23
CA TYR A 157 9.51 14.54 8.50
C TYR A 157 9.56 13.58 9.70
N GLU A 158 8.67 12.58 9.75
CA GLU A 158 8.63 11.64 10.88
C GLU A 158 9.83 10.69 10.92
N ASP A 159 10.26 10.18 9.77
CA ASP A 159 11.06 8.96 9.67
C ASP A 159 12.41 9.16 8.95
N GLY A 160 12.57 10.20 8.12
CA GLY A 160 13.73 10.34 7.23
C GLY A 160 15.06 10.41 7.97
N TRP A 161 15.15 11.28 8.98
CA TRP A 161 16.35 11.48 9.79
C TRP A 161 16.71 10.27 10.67
N LYS A 162 15.76 9.37 10.95
CA LYS A 162 15.99 8.16 11.75
C LYS A 162 16.88 7.14 11.04
N LEU A 163 16.98 7.21 9.71
CA LEU A 163 17.89 6.38 8.91
C LEU A 163 19.35 6.57 9.30
N PHE A 164 19.74 7.77 9.73
CA PHE A 164 21.10 8.07 10.21
C PHE A 164 21.35 7.60 11.64
N GLN A 165 20.31 7.12 12.34
CA GLN A 165 20.45 6.49 13.67
C GLN A 165 20.40 4.96 13.60
N GLY A 166 20.35 4.39 12.39
CA GLY A 166 20.16 2.95 12.19
C GLY A 166 18.77 2.44 12.62
N ILE A 167 17.80 3.33 12.83
CA ILE A 167 16.45 2.96 13.24
C ILE A 167 15.66 2.60 11.99
N LEU A 168 15.31 1.31 11.86
CA LEU A 168 14.39 0.85 10.81
C LEU A 168 12.98 1.33 11.10
N THR A 169 12.37 1.96 10.09
CA THR A 169 11.01 2.46 10.16
C THR A 169 10.04 1.35 9.78
N GLU A 170 9.02 1.14 10.59
CA GLU A 170 7.91 0.21 10.35
C GLU A 170 6.57 0.94 10.45
N ILE A 171 5.53 0.34 9.86
CA ILE A 171 4.17 0.85 10.00
C ILE A 171 3.72 0.61 11.44
N LYS A 172 3.28 1.67 12.11
CA LYS A 172 2.83 1.65 13.50
C LYS A 172 1.34 1.30 13.60
N ASN A 173 0.92 0.86 14.78
CA ASN A 173 -0.50 0.67 15.10
C ASN A 173 -1.27 1.98 14.91
N PHE A 174 -2.53 1.94 14.49
CA PHE A 174 -3.42 3.10 14.43
C PHE A 174 -4.89 2.67 14.56
N ASP A 175 -5.75 3.56 15.03
CA ASP A 175 -7.19 3.33 15.12
C ASP A 175 -7.90 4.05 13.98
N LEU A 176 -8.70 3.31 13.22
CA LEU A 176 -9.66 3.89 12.29
C LEU A 176 -10.96 4.23 13.03
N ILE A 177 -11.37 5.49 12.96
CA ILE A 177 -12.65 5.98 13.49
C ILE A 177 -13.71 5.82 12.39
N PHE A 178 -14.44 4.72 12.48
CA PHE A 178 -15.47 4.32 11.54
C PHE A 178 -16.85 4.87 11.96
N LYS A 179 -17.47 5.71 11.13
CA LYS A 179 -18.83 6.21 11.35
C LYS A 179 -19.85 5.19 10.86
N CYS A 180 -20.63 4.61 11.77
CA CYS A 180 -21.76 3.74 11.42
C CYS A 180 -23.00 4.57 11.04
N ARG A 181 -23.96 3.96 10.31
CA ARG A 181 -25.22 4.58 9.82
C ARG A 181 -26.05 5.36 10.85
N GLN A 182 -25.83 5.16 12.15
CA GLN A 182 -26.54 5.83 13.25
C GLN A 182 -25.68 6.87 14.02
N ALA A 183 -24.65 7.45 13.38
CA ALA A 183 -23.75 8.45 14.00
C ALA A 183 -22.94 7.99 15.23
N ARG A 184 -22.97 6.69 15.60
CA ARG A 184 -22.01 6.11 16.54
C ARG A 184 -20.68 5.88 15.83
N CYS A 185 -19.62 6.48 16.35
CA CYS A 185 -18.25 6.22 15.91
C CYS A 185 -17.74 4.94 16.59
N ARG A 186 -17.13 4.05 15.81
CA ARG A 186 -16.44 2.84 16.29
C ARG A 186 -14.96 2.99 15.99
N LYS A 187 -14.11 2.67 16.97
CA LYS A 187 -12.67 2.58 16.75
C LYS A 187 -12.33 1.15 16.33
N ILE A 188 -11.61 1.01 15.22
CA ILE A 188 -11.09 -0.26 14.72
C ILE A 188 -9.56 -0.21 14.86
N PRO A 189 -8.99 -0.91 15.85
CA PRO A 189 -7.56 -0.81 16.15
C PRO A 189 -6.74 -1.72 15.22
N PHE A 190 -6.04 -1.16 14.25
CA PHE A 190 -5.13 -1.93 13.40
C PHE A 190 -3.79 -2.16 14.10
N GLN A 191 -3.44 -3.44 14.28
CA GLN A 191 -2.24 -3.87 15.02
C GLN A 191 -1.16 -4.37 14.05
N PHE A 192 -0.02 -3.70 14.00
CA PHE A 192 1.14 -4.02 13.16
C PHE A 192 2.43 -4.28 13.95
N GLU A 193 2.45 -3.92 15.23
CA GLU A 193 3.61 -4.01 16.12
C GLU A 193 3.52 -5.26 17.01
N SER A 194 4.49 -6.17 16.88
CA SER A 194 4.61 -7.39 17.70
C SER A 194 6.03 -7.95 17.63
N SER A 195 6.55 -8.43 18.76
CA SER A 195 7.87 -9.07 18.83
C SER A 195 7.83 -10.60 18.68
N LEU A 196 6.64 -11.21 18.73
CA LEU A 196 6.49 -12.67 18.81
C LEU A 196 5.68 -13.23 17.64
N LEU A 197 4.48 -12.70 17.43
CA LEU A 197 3.54 -13.17 16.41
C LEU A 197 3.54 -12.27 15.17
N PRO A 198 3.28 -12.82 13.97
CA PRO A 198 3.37 -12.07 12.72
C PRO A 198 2.18 -11.12 12.54
N TYR A 199 2.38 -9.84 12.87
CA TYR A 199 1.35 -8.79 12.77
C TYR A 199 1.43 -8.07 11.40
N ASP A 200 1.76 -8.83 10.35
CA ASP A 200 1.93 -8.26 9.00
C ASP A 200 0.61 -7.98 8.30
N ILE A 201 -0.47 -8.64 8.74
CA ILE A 201 -1.76 -8.65 8.09
C ILE A 201 -2.85 -8.46 9.14
N ASN A 202 -3.71 -7.46 8.96
CA ASN A 202 -4.98 -7.34 9.67
C ASN A 202 -6.13 -7.84 8.77
N VAL A 203 -7.14 -8.45 9.38
CA VAL A 203 -8.29 -9.03 8.67
C VAL A 203 -9.59 -8.46 9.20
N LEU A 204 -10.42 -7.94 8.30
CA LEU A 204 -11.82 -7.62 8.53
C LEU A 204 -12.65 -8.83 8.06
N ILE A 205 -13.40 -9.46 8.96
CA ILE A 205 -14.25 -10.61 8.63
C ILE A 205 -15.68 -10.43 9.16
N GLY A 206 -16.67 -10.89 8.42
CA GLY A 206 -18.10 -10.84 8.80
C GLY A 206 -18.96 -11.16 7.60
N SER A 207 -20.28 -11.30 7.76
CA SER A 207 -21.19 -11.67 6.67
C SER A 207 -21.20 -10.68 5.50
N ASN A 208 -21.81 -11.08 4.37
CA ASN A 208 -21.97 -10.20 3.20
C ASN A 208 -22.75 -8.93 3.56
N GLY A 209 -22.28 -7.78 3.07
CA GLY A 209 -22.98 -6.51 3.23
C GLY A 209 -22.88 -5.84 4.62
N VAL A 210 -22.13 -6.39 5.58
CA VAL A 210 -21.96 -5.80 6.93
C VAL A 210 -21.10 -4.53 6.98
N GLY A 211 -20.52 -4.10 5.86
CA GLY A 211 -19.76 -2.84 5.78
C GLY A 211 -18.23 -2.98 5.83
N LYS A 212 -17.66 -4.17 5.56
CA LYS A 212 -16.20 -4.34 5.42
C LYS A 212 -15.61 -3.45 4.34
N SER A 213 -16.15 -3.47 3.13
CA SER A 213 -15.71 -2.63 2.02
C SER A 213 -15.94 -1.15 2.31
N HIS A 214 -17.00 -0.79 3.04
CA HIS A 214 -17.19 0.58 3.52
C HIS A 214 -16.09 1.01 4.50
N CYS A 215 -15.66 0.13 5.40
CA CYS A 215 -14.51 0.36 6.28
C CYS A 215 -13.23 0.62 5.47
N LEU A 216 -12.96 -0.20 4.45
CA LEU A 216 -11.82 0.01 3.55
C LEU A 216 -11.93 1.35 2.79
N LYS A 217 -13.14 1.74 2.34
CA LYS A 217 -13.37 3.05 1.72
C LYS A 217 -13.05 4.19 2.69
N THR A 218 -13.51 4.10 3.94
CA THR A 218 -13.20 5.11 4.97
C THR A 218 -11.70 5.22 5.24
N LEU A 219 -10.99 4.08 5.32
CA LEU A 219 -9.53 4.06 5.45
C LEU A 219 -8.84 4.78 4.28
N VAL A 220 -9.23 4.44 3.05
CA VAL A 220 -8.63 5.02 1.84
C VAL A 220 -8.95 6.51 1.74
N SER A 221 -10.22 6.90 1.86
CA SER A 221 -10.62 8.31 1.73
C SER A 221 -10.04 9.17 2.86
N GLY A 222 -10.03 8.66 4.09
CA GLY A 222 -9.47 9.36 5.24
C GLY A 222 -7.98 9.61 5.09
N TRP A 223 -7.21 8.65 4.55
CA TRP A 223 -5.76 8.82 4.38
C TRP A 223 -5.40 9.76 3.23
N LEU A 224 -6.24 9.79 2.18
CA LEU A 224 -6.08 10.64 1.02
C LEU A 224 -6.50 12.10 1.24
N GLN A 225 -7.34 12.38 2.24
CA GLN A 225 -7.73 13.74 2.56
C GLN A 225 -6.52 14.52 3.10
N PRO A 226 -6.26 15.73 2.59
CA PRO A 226 -5.28 16.61 3.22
C PRO A 226 -5.74 16.92 4.65
N PRO A 227 -4.80 17.16 5.58
CA PRO A 227 -5.17 17.73 6.87
C PRO A 227 -5.79 19.12 6.62
N GLU A 228 -7.12 19.21 6.60
CA GLU A 228 -7.84 20.47 6.43
C GLU A 228 -7.51 21.45 7.57
N GLN A 229 -7.67 22.75 7.27
CA GLN A 229 -7.47 23.86 8.23
C GLN A 229 -8.44 23.81 9.42
N ASP A 230 -9.55 23.06 9.30
CA ASP A 230 -10.46 22.79 10.40
C ASP A 230 -10.18 21.39 10.96
N GLN A 231 -9.70 21.35 12.21
CA GLN A 231 -9.40 20.17 13.03
C GLN A 231 -10.61 19.27 13.31
N GLU A 232 -11.70 19.39 12.56
CA GLU A 232 -12.87 18.55 12.73
C GLU A 232 -12.88 17.38 11.75
N GLN A 233 -12.53 17.50 10.45
CA GLN A 233 -12.82 16.40 9.51
C GLN A 233 -11.71 15.35 9.30
N SER A 234 -10.43 15.71 9.34
CA SER A 234 -9.33 14.73 9.13
C SER A 234 -8.97 13.93 10.40
N THR A 235 -9.03 14.59 11.57
CA THR A 235 -9.03 14.00 12.93
C THR A 235 -10.26 13.13 13.22
N LEU A 236 -11.31 13.19 12.39
CA LEU A 236 -12.51 12.36 12.54
C LEU A 236 -12.33 10.94 11.99
N CYS A 237 -11.30 10.64 11.19
CA CYS A 237 -11.11 9.32 10.57
C CYS A 237 -10.03 8.47 11.25
N PHE A 238 -9.03 9.08 11.89
CA PHE A 238 -7.97 8.36 12.60
C PHE A 238 -7.67 9.00 13.95
N ASP A 239 -7.23 8.20 14.93
CA ASP A 239 -6.68 8.72 16.18
C ASP A 239 -5.34 9.46 15.97
N LYS A 240 -4.54 8.97 15.02
CA LYS A 240 -3.30 9.56 14.53
C LYS A 240 -3.12 9.21 13.06
N ARG A 241 -2.46 10.08 12.30
CA ARG A 241 -2.21 9.83 10.88
C ARG A 241 -1.31 8.59 10.73
N PRO A 242 -1.71 7.57 9.94
CA PRO A 242 -0.86 6.42 9.69
C PRO A 242 0.43 6.77 8.95
N ASN A 243 1.57 6.15 9.33
CA ASN A 243 2.91 6.48 8.84
C ASN A 243 3.38 5.65 7.61
N PHE A 244 2.45 5.11 6.82
CA PHE A 244 2.78 4.41 5.58
C PHE A 244 2.99 5.39 4.41
N SER A 245 3.89 5.04 3.49
CA SER A 245 4.30 5.90 2.36
C SER A 245 3.33 5.85 1.18
N LYS A 246 2.70 4.70 0.99
CA LYS A 246 1.89 4.37 -0.18
C LYS A 246 0.76 3.43 0.19
N LEU A 247 -0.40 3.62 -0.43
CA LEU A 247 -1.57 2.76 -0.30
C LEU A 247 -1.85 2.07 -1.63
N ILE A 248 -1.81 0.74 -1.64
CA ILE A 248 -2.16 -0.09 -2.81
C ILE A 248 -3.49 -0.76 -2.52
N LEU A 249 -4.54 -0.40 -3.25
CA LEU A 249 -5.87 -1.00 -3.12
C LEU A 249 -6.10 -2.03 -4.22
N ILE A 250 -6.56 -3.21 -3.85
CA ILE A 250 -6.91 -4.29 -4.77
C ILE A 250 -8.35 -4.70 -4.49
N SER A 251 -9.23 -4.49 -5.47
CA SER A 251 -10.61 -4.98 -5.40
C SER A 251 -11.07 -5.45 -6.76
N TYR A 252 -11.38 -6.74 -6.84
CA TYR A 252 -11.98 -7.37 -8.03
C TYR A 252 -13.50 -7.51 -7.91
N SER A 253 -14.10 -6.91 -6.89
CA SER A 253 -15.55 -6.78 -6.85
C SER A 253 -16.01 -5.71 -7.86
N PRO A 254 -16.88 -6.06 -8.83
CA PRO A 254 -17.36 -5.10 -9.82
C PRO A 254 -18.32 -4.07 -9.22
N PHE A 255 -18.88 -4.37 -8.03
CA PHE A 255 -19.90 -3.54 -7.37
C PHE A 255 -19.31 -2.56 -6.36
N GLU A 256 -18.02 -2.66 -6.07
CA GLU A 256 -17.40 -1.83 -5.04
C GLU A 256 -16.92 -0.49 -5.57
N GLU A 257 -17.56 0.57 -5.08
CA GLU A 257 -17.27 1.96 -5.43
C GLU A 257 -16.07 2.54 -4.68
N PHE A 258 -14.88 2.07 -5.00
CA PHE A 258 -13.62 2.71 -4.58
C PHE A 258 -13.19 3.83 -5.54
N ASN A 259 -12.39 4.76 -5.03
CA ASN A 259 -11.68 5.77 -5.85
C ASN A 259 -10.67 5.05 -6.74
N LEU A 260 -10.72 5.29 -8.06
CA LEU A 260 -9.86 4.57 -9.01
C LEU A 260 -8.47 5.20 -9.17
N ASP A 261 -8.34 6.49 -8.90
CA ASP A 261 -7.09 7.23 -8.98
C ASP A 261 -7.17 8.51 -8.14
N LEU A 262 -6.09 9.30 -8.18
CA LEU A 262 -6.01 10.64 -7.62
C LEU A 262 -6.12 11.73 -8.71
N SER A 263 -6.75 11.46 -9.85
CA SER A 263 -6.82 12.46 -10.93
C SER A 263 -7.54 13.72 -10.49
N ASP A 264 -8.60 13.53 -9.70
CA ASP A 264 -9.54 14.56 -9.27
C ASP A 264 -9.09 15.26 -7.97
N VAL A 265 -8.03 14.76 -7.33
CA VAL A 265 -7.45 15.33 -6.11
C VAL A 265 -6.28 16.25 -6.48
N LYS A 266 -6.28 17.47 -5.94
CA LYS A 266 -5.16 18.43 -6.10
C LYS A 266 -4.01 18.05 -5.16
N LEU A 267 -3.26 17.01 -5.49
CA LEU A 267 -2.01 16.61 -4.83
C LEU A 267 -0.86 16.60 -5.84
N LEU A 268 0.35 16.88 -5.36
CA LEU A 268 1.58 16.72 -6.14
C LEU A 268 1.91 15.25 -6.33
N ASP A 269 1.85 14.45 -5.25
CA ASP A 269 2.17 13.03 -5.33
C ASP A 269 0.92 12.20 -5.63
N LYS A 270 0.61 12.07 -6.91
CA LYS A 270 -0.44 11.16 -7.39
C LYS A 270 -0.06 9.68 -7.30
N SER A 271 1.20 9.35 -7.03
CA SER A 271 1.72 7.98 -6.98
C SER A 271 1.58 7.33 -5.59
N ALA A 272 1.20 8.11 -4.58
CA ALA A 272 0.93 7.68 -3.21
C ALA A 272 -0.25 6.69 -3.09
N TYR A 273 -1.14 6.64 -4.08
CA TYR A 273 -2.25 5.70 -4.13
C TYR A 273 -2.31 5.00 -5.48
N LYS A 274 -2.52 3.69 -5.46
CA LYS A 274 -2.71 2.88 -6.66
C LYS A 274 -3.86 1.90 -6.44
N TYR A 275 -4.85 1.96 -7.31
CA TYR A 275 -5.91 0.96 -7.40
C TYR A 275 -5.59 -0.08 -8.48
N PHE A 276 -5.89 -1.33 -8.18
CA PHE A 276 -5.92 -2.46 -9.12
C PHE A 276 -7.25 -3.18 -9.00
N GLY A 277 -7.87 -3.49 -10.13
CA GLY A 277 -9.18 -4.14 -10.14
C GLY A 277 -9.76 -4.31 -11.53
N PHE A 278 -11.08 -4.51 -11.61
CA PHE A 278 -11.77 -4.55 -12.91
C PHE A 278 -12.34 -3.19 -13.33
N ARG A 279 -12.42 -2.22 -12.42
CA ARG A 279 -13.07 -0.93 -12.68
C ARG A 279 -12.07 0.05 -13.30
N GLN A 280 -12.48 0.75 -14.34
CA GLN A 280 -11.69 1.80 -14.99
C GLN A 280 -12.57 2.98 -15.39
N LYS A 281 -11.97 4.18 -15.43
CA LYS A 281 -12.63 5.36 -16.03
C LYS A 281 -12.71 5.14 -17.55
N THR A 282 -13.91 5.19 -18.11
CA THR A 282 -14.13 4.99 -19.57
C THR A 282 -14.44 6.27 -20.31
N GLY A 283 -14.56 7.40 -19.61
CA GLY A 283 -14.83 8.72 -20.18
C GLY A 283 -15.65 9.57 -19.21
N THR A 284 -16.24 10.64 -19.73
CA THR A 284 -17.23 11.47 -19.03
C THR A 284 -18.58 11.33 -19.73
N ASP A 285 -19.67 11.46 -18.97
CA ASP A 285 -21.00 11.62 -19.54
C ASP A 285 -21.24 13.06 -20.02
N ASP A 286 -22.41 13.27 -20.63
CA ASP A 286 -22.79 14.55 -21.22
C ASP A 286 -22.98 15.64 -20.14
N ASP A 287 -23.18 15.22 -18.88
CA ASP A 287 -23.28 16.08 -17.69
C ASP A 287 -21.91 16.32 -17.03
N GLY A 288 -20.83 15.76 -17.58
CA GLY A 288 -19.46 15.91 -17.08
C GLY A 288 -19.07 14.95 -15.95
N ASN A 289 -19.93 14.01 -15.56
CA ASN A 289 -19.60 12.99 -14.55
C ASN A 289 -18.73 11.89 -15.16
N VAL A 290 -17.79 11.37 -14.36
CA VAL A 290 -16.91 10.29 -14.77
C VAL A 290 -17.71 8.98 -14.94
N ARG A 291 -17.70 8.42 -16.16
CA ARG A 291 -18.25 7.08 -16.44
C ARG A 291 -17.24 6.01 -16.00
N ILE A 292 -17.71 5.06 -15.20
CA ILE A 292 -16.93 3.92 -14.74
C ILE A 292 -17.41 2.65 -15.46
N GLY A 293 -16.48 1.98 -16.13
CA GLY A 293 -16.72 0.70 -16.81
C GLY A 293 -16.01 -0.46 -16.11
N ILE A 294 -16.39 -1.68 -16.49
CA ILE A 294 -15.79 -2.93 -16.01
C ILE A 294 -15.02 -3.59 -17.15
N ASN A 295 -13.73 -3.84 -16.95
CA ASN A 295 -12.87 -4.56 -17.88
C ASN A 295 -12.20 -5.75 -17.18
N ARG A 296 -12.63 -6.98 -17.54
CA ARG A 296 -12.09 -8.22 -16.97
C ARG A 296 -10.64 -8.52 -17.38
N HIS A 297 -10.15 -7.90 -18.45
CA HIS A 297 -8.77 -8.07 -18.92
C HIS A 297 -7.80 -7.04 -18.31
N LEU A 298 -8.32 -6.03 -17.60
CA LEU A 298 -7.50 -5.00 -16.96
C LEU A 298 -6.42 -5.57 -16.01
N PRO A 299 -6.69 -6.60 -15.19
CA PRO A 299 -5.65 -7.12 -14.29
C PRO A 299 -4.47 -7.76 -15.03
N VAL A 300 -4.72 -8.32 -16.21
CA VAL A 300 -3.68 -8.88 -17.10
C VAL A 300 -2.76 -7.74 -17.56
N LEU A 301 -3.37 -6.68 -18.10
CA LEU A 301 -2.67 -5.51 -18.60
C LEU A 301 -1.88 -4.80 -17.50
N ASP A 302 -2.51 -4.57 -16.35
CA ASP A 302 -1.88 -3.93 -15.18
C ASP A 302 -0.69 -4.73 -14.67
N SER A 303 -0.78 -6.07 -14.66
CA SER A 303 0.34 -6.92 -14.24
C SER A 303 1.53 -6.83 -15.19
N SER A 304 1.26 -6.79 -16.50
CA SER A 304 2.31 -6.58 -17.51
C SER A 304 3.00 -5.23 -17.33
N HIS A 305 2.21 -4.16 -17.12
CA HIS A 305 2.76 -2.84 -16.81
C HIS A 305 3.56 -2.84 -15.51
N SER A 306 3.04 -3.45 -14.45
CA SER A 306 3.67 -3.46 -13.12
C SER A 306 5.01 -4.20 -13.13
N LEU A 307 5.15 -5.28 -13.91
CA LEU A 307 6.42 -6.00 -14.04
C LEU A 307 7.45 -5.19 -14.84
N ILE A 308 7.01 -4.49 -15.89
CA ILE A 308 7.87 -3.54 -16.62
C ILE A 308 8.27 -2.39 -15.70
N ASP A 309 7.32 -1.78 -15.00
CA ASP A 309 7.58 -0.66 -14.09
C ASP A 309 8.54 -1.08 -12.96
N ALA A 310 8.44 -2.31 -12.45
CA ALA A 310 9.40 -2.88 -11.50
C ALA A 310 10.83 -2.92 -12.06
N MET A 311 10.98 -3.32 -13.33
CA MET A 311 12.29 -3.41 -13.99
C MET A 311 12.95 -2.03 -14.16
N TYR A 312 12.17 -1.02 -14.57
CA TYR A 312 12.69 0.35 -14.68
C TYR A 312 12.89 1.02 -13.32
N ASP A 313 12.10 0.67 -12.31
CA ASP A 313 12.31 1.12 -10.94
C ASP A 313 13.62 0.55 -10.36
N ASP A 314 13.94 -0.71 -10.64
CA ASP A 314 15.23 -1.29 -10.22
C ASP A 314 16.44 -0.59 -10.88
N GLU A 315 16.34 -0.23 -12.15
CA GLU A 315 17.38 0.52 -12.87
C GLU A 315 17.51 1.94 -12.32
N LYS A 316 16.39 2.66 -12.21
CA LYS A 316 16.33 4.05 -11.77
C LYS A 316 16.97 4.28 -10.41
N TYR A 317 16.82 3.30 -9.51
CA TYR A 317 17.28 3.39 -8.14
C TYR A 317 18.45 2.44 -7.84
N ALA A 318 19.15 1.94 -8.87
CA ALA A 318 20.26 0.98 -8.73
C ALA A 318 21.41 1.48 -7.84
N LEU A 319 21.54 2.80 -7.66
CA LEU A 319 22.58 3.45 -6.86
C LEU A 319 22.23 3.55 -5.35
N ILE A 320 21.01 3.22 -4.94
CA ILE A 320 20.63 3.17 -3.53
C ILE A 320 21.11 1.84 -2.94
N ARG A 321 22.00 1.91 -1.96
CA ARG A 321 22.47 0.73 -1.24
C ARG A 321 21.32 0.15 -0.44
N ASP A 322 21.22 -1.19 -0.41
CA ASP A 322 20.22 -1.94 0.36
C ASP A 322 18.75 -1.75 -0.06
N ARG A 323 18.48 -1.15 -1.23
CA ARG A 323 17.12 -1.12 -1.80
C ARG A 323 16.74 -2.51 -2.28
N VAL A 324 15.53 -2.94 -1.94
CA VAL A 324 14.97 -4.19 -2.45
C VAL A 324 14.78 -4.07 -3.97
N ARG A 325 15.40 -4.99 -4.71
CA ARG A 325 15.23 -5.09 -6.15
C ARG A 325 13.94 -5.85 -6.45
N LYS A 326 12.96 -5.17 -7.03
CA LYS A 326 11.60 -5.67 -7.27
C LYS A 326 11.57 -6.86 -8.20
N LEU A 327 12.40 -6.87 -9.24
CA LEU A 327 12.43 -7.99 -10.18
C LEU A 327 13.00 -9.26 -9.51
N VAL A 328 14.03 -9.10 -8.68
CA VAL A 328 14.60 -10.20 -7.88
C VAL A 328 13.56 -10.71 -6.88
N ALA A 329 12.88 -9.81 -6.16
CA ALA A 329 11.81 -10.17 -5.24
C ALA A 329 10.64 -10.89 -5.95
N ALA A 330 10.29 -10.49 -7.16
CA ALA A 330 9.27 -11.17 -7.97
C ALA A 330 9.66 -12.61 -8.28
N GLU A 331 10.91 -12.84 -8.71
CA GLU A 331 11.43 -14.18 -8.98
C GLU A 331 11.49 -15.04 -7.70
N GLU A 332 11.96 -14.49 -6.57
CA GLU A 332 12.03 -15.20 -5.29
C GLU A 332 10.65 -15.62 -4.76
N VAL A 333 9.61 -14.81 -5.02
CA VAL A 333 8.25 -15.09 -4.57
C VAL A 333 7.52 -16.03 -5.54
N LEU A 334 7.56 -15.75 -6.84
CA LEU A 334 6.73 -16.47 -7.82
C LEU A 334 7.34 -17.80 -8.25
N ARG A 335 8.66 -17.91 -8.33
CA ARG A 335 9.32 -19.13 -8.84
C ARG A 335 9.05 -20.36 -7.98
N PRO A 336 9.08 -20.30 -6.63
CA PRO A 336 8.73 -21.46 -5.80
C PRO A 336 7.27 -21.91 -5.95
N ALA A 337 6.34 -20.96 -6.13
CA ALA A 337 4.91 -21.23 -6.29
C ALA A 337 4.57 -21.85 -7.65
N LEU A 338 5.12 -21.27 -8.73
CA LEU A 338 4.76 -21.63 -10.11
C LEU A 338 5.74 -22.63 -10.77
N LYS A 339 6.96 -22.79 -10.22
CA LYS A 339 8.01 -23.71 -10.68
C LYS A 339 8.39 -23.51 -12.16
N TYR A 340 8.54 -22.26 -12.57
CA TYR A 340 8.98 -21.85 -13.92
C TYR A 340 10.49 -21.54 -13.95
N ASP A 341 11.06 -21.45 -15.15
CA ASP A 341 12.48 -21.15 -15.37
C ASP A 341 12.72 -19.64 -15.53
N PHE A 342 11.91 -18.97 -16.35
CA PHE A 342 11.92 -17.52 -16.53
C PHE A 342 10.56 -16.93 -16.94
N CYS A 343 10.36 -15.64 -16.67
CA CYS A 343 9.23 -14.85 -17.16
C CYS A 343 9.55 -14.23 -18.53
N ALA A 344 8.54 -14.06 -19.37
CA ALA A 344 8.68 -13.40 -20.66
C ALA A 344 7.40 -12.68 -21.10
N PHE A 345 7.54 -11.77 -22.07
CA PHE A 345 6.45 -11.13 -22.78
C PHE A 345 6.39 -11.64 -24.21
N GLU A 346 5.19 -11.93 -24.73
CA GLU A 346 5.02 -12.13 -26.18
C GLU A 346 5.28 -10.79 -26.89
N ILE A 347 6.03 -10.81 -27.99
CA ILE A 347 6.36 -9.62 -28.78
C ILE A 347 5.97 -9.82 -30.25
N ASP A 348 5.75 -8.71 -30.97
CA ASP A 348 5.73 -8.72 -32.43
C ASP A 348 7.11 -8.23 -32.94
N LEU A 349 7.85 -9.11 -33.62
CA LEU A 349 9.20 -8.83 -34.17
C LEU A 349 9.24 -7.72 -35.24
N SER A 350 8.11 -7.09 -35.58
CA SER A 350 8.05 -5.92 -36.45
C SER A 350 8.67 -4.67 -35.82
N PHE A 351 9.03 -4.71 -34.54
CA PHE A 351 9.59 -3.57 -33.82
C PHE A 351 11.12 -3.47 -33.94
N GLU A 352 11.60 -2.30 -34.37
CA GLU A 352 13.02 -1.93 -34.55
C GLU A 352 13.76 -1.74 -33.22
N VAL A 353 13.88 -2.79 -32.41
CA VAL A 353 14.77 -2.77 -31.24
C VAL A 353 15.77 -3.90 -31.36
N GLU A 354 16.74 -3.71 -32.25
CA GLU A 354 17.88 -4.63 -32.41
C GLU A 354 18.57 -4.88 -31.05
N ALA A 355 18.58 -3.87 -30.17
CA ALA A 355 19.20 -3.92 -28.85
C ALA A 355 18.63 -5.01 -27.91
N ILE A 356 17.36 -5.41 -28.07
CA ILE A 356 16.71 -6.41 -27.21
C ILE A 356 16.58 -7.80 -27.86
N ARG A 357 16.94 -7.96 -29.14
CA ARG A 357 16.87 -9.25 -29.85
C ARG A 357 17.69 -10.35 -29.18
N ARG A 358 18.79 -10.01 -28.52
CA ARG A 358 19.60 -10.98 -27.75
C ARG A 358 18.86 -11.59 -26.54
N PHE A 359 17.72 -11.01 -26.14
CA PHE A 359 16.88 -11.51 -25.05
C PHE A 359 15.59 -12.17 -25.57
N THR A 360 15.49 -12.46 -26.87
CA THR A 360 14.29 -13.08 -27.44
C THR A 360 14.46 -14.60 -27.60
N HIS A 361 13.39 -15.34 -27.30
CA HIS A 361 13.29 -16.78 -27.48
C HIS A 361 12.10 -17.12 -28.37
N HIS A 362 12.32 -18.02 -29.32
CA HIS A 362 11.27 -18.52 -30.20
C HIS A 362 10.68 -19.81 -29.63
N ILE A 363 9.37 -19.82 -29.39
CA ILE A 363 8.63 -20.97 -28.85
C ILE A 363 7.33 -21.12 -29.64
N GLU A 364 7.11 -22.29 -30.24
CA GLU A 364 5.85 -22.65 -30.92
C GLU A 364 5.34 -21.61 -31.94
N GLY A 365 6.23 -21.02 -32.74
CA GLY A 365 5.86 -20.05 -33.78
C GLY A 365 5.66 -18.62 -33.27
N LYS A 366 5.98 -18.35 -32.00
CA LYS A 366 5.88 -17.04 -31.36
C LYS A 366 7.21 -16.62 -30.76
N ASP A 367 7.41 -15.31 -30.67
CA ASP A 367 8.61 -14.71 -30.09
C ASP A 367 8.32 -14.14 -28.71
N TYR A 368 9.20 -14.45 -27.78
CA TYR A 368 9.10 -14.09 -26.38
C TYR A 368 10.33 -13.31 -25.94
N LEU A 369 10.13 -12.09 -25.44
CA LEU A 369 11.17 -11.30 -24.81
C LEU A 369 11.30 -11.70 -23.34
N LEU A 370 12.47 -12.21 -22.96
CA LEU A 370 12.76 -12.55 -21.57
C LEU A 370 12.75 -11.30 -20.70
N VAL A 371 12.13 -11.40 -19.52
CA VAL A 371 12.23 -10.33 -18.53
C VAL A 371 13.65 -10.33 -17.98
N ASN A 372 14.36 -9.21 -18.16
CA ASN A 372 15.76 -9.09 -17.80
C ASN A 372 16.10 -7.67 -17.35
N GLU A 373 16.77 -7.55 -16.21
CA GLU A 373 17.19 -6.28 -15.61
C GLU A 373 17.97 -5.35 -16.55
N ASN A 374 18.73 -5.92 -17.50
CA ASN A 374 19.56 -5.14 -18.40
C ASN A 374 18.76 -4.43 -19.50
N ILE A 375 17.48 -4.79 -19.72
CA ILE A 375 16.66 -4.20 -20.77
C ILE A 375 16.41 -2.71 -20.50
N ALA A 376 16.21 -2.32 -19.23
CA ALA A 376 15.93 -0.93 -18.86
C ALA A 376 17.08 0.03 -19.22
N GLN A 377 18.31 -0.47 -19.36
CA GLN A 377 19.48 0.32 -19.78
C GLN A 377 19.58 0.50 -21.30
N LEU A 378 18.81 -0.27 -22.08
CA LEU A 378 18.95 -0.39 -23.53
C LEU A 378 17.83 0.31 -24.29
N VAL A 379 16.64 0.39 -23.70
CA VAL A 379 15.46 1.00 -24.31
C VAL A 379 14.68 1.83 -23.31
N SER A 380 13.90 2.77 -23.82
CA SER A 380 12.94 3.51 -23.01
C SER A 380 11.74 2.62 -22.64
N ILE A 381 11.12 2.95 -21.52
CA ILE A 381 9.93 2.24 -21.03
C ILE A 381 8.78 2.26 -22.03
N ASP A 382 8.58 3.36 -22.75
CA ASP A 382 7.52 3.48 -23.76
C ASP A 382 7.80 2.58 -24.97
N ALA A 383 9.05 2.51 -25.42
CA ALA A 383 9.45 1.62 -26.52
C ALA A 383 9.23 0.15 -26.13
N LEU A 384 9.60 -0.23 -24.91
CA LEU A 384 9.38 -1.59 -24.41
C LEU A 384 7.89 -1.93 -24.28
N LYS A 385 7.08 -1.02 -23.69
CA LYS A 385 5.63 -1.20 -23.56
C LYS A 385 4.95 -1.33 -24.92
N THR A 386 5.46 -0.65 -25.94
CA THR A 386 4.96 -0.75 -27.33
C THR A 386 5.37 -2.07 -28.00
N ALA A 387 6.58 -2.57 -27.73
CA ALA A 387 7.07 -3.82 -28.33
C ALA A 387 6.38 -5.08 -27.78
N CYS A 388 5.94 -5.05 -26.52
CA CYS A 388 5.32 -6.19 -25.85
C CYS A 388 3.79 -6.24 -26.05
N LYS A 389 3.25 -7.44 -26.29
CA LYS A 389 1.80 -7.70 -26.25
C LYS A 389 1.29 -7.75 -24.81
N LEU A 390 1.19 -6.58 -24.18
CA LEU A 390 0.85 -6.48 -22.75
C LEU A 390 -0.53 -7.07 -22.40
N SER A 391 -1.47 -7.07 -23.34
CA SER A 391 -2.80 -7.67 -23.19
C SER A 391 -2.78 -9.20 -23.08
N GLU A 392 -1.71 -9.85 -23.56
CA GLU A 392 -1.52 -11.30 -23.42
C GLU A 392 -1.02 -11.68 -22.02
N GLY A 393 -0.56 -10.70 -21.23
CA GLY A 393 -0.04 -10.93 -19.89
C GLY A 393 1.39 -11.45 -19.87
N VAL A 394 1.96 -11.46 -18.66
CA VAL A 394 3.26 -12.10 -18.38
C VAL A 394 3.13 -13.62 -18.62
N LYS A 395 4.05 -14.18 -19.39
CA LYS A 395 4.15 -15.62 -19.63
C LYS A 395 5.24 -16.22 -18.77
N PHE A 396 4.97 -17.39 -18.22
CA PHE A 396 5.93 -18.18 -17.45
C PHE A 396 6.40 -19.33 -18.31
N ILE A 397 7.70 -19.52 -18.47
CA ILE A 397 8.26 -20.54 -19.35
C ILE A 397 8.93 -21.61 -18.51
N LYS A 398 8.66 -22.87 -18.85
CA LYS A 398 9.24 -24.05 -18.20
C LYS A 398 9.57 -25.11 -19.24
N ASP A 399 10.78 -25.66 -19.20
CA ASP A 399 11.22 -26.73 -20.10
C ASP A 399 10.99 -26.38 -21.58
N GLY A 400 11.19 -25.11 -21.94
CA GLY A 400 11.01 -24.59 -23.30
C GLY A 400 9.55 -24.43 -23.75
N ARG A 401 8.57 -24.45 -22.84
CA ARG A 401 7.14 -24.27 -23.14
C ARG A 401 6.49 -23.23 -22.25
N VAL A 402 5.44 -22.59 -22.74
CA VAL A 402 4.62 -21.66 -21.94
C VAL A 402 3.78 -22.47 -20.94
N LEU A 403 3.91 -22.15 -19.65
CA LEU A 403 3.18 -22.78 -18.57
C LEU A 403 1.71 -22.36 -18.58
N GLY A 404 0.80 -23.33 -18.64
CA GLY A 404 -0.63 -23.10 -18.50
C GLY A 404 -1.03 -22.91 -17.04
N LEU A 405 -1.49 -21.72 -16.67
CA LEU A 405 -1.99 -21.42 -15.33
C LEU A 405 -3.51 -21.60 -15.23
N SER A 406 -4.02 -22.08 -14.10
CA SER A 406 -5.47 -22.05 -13.81
C SER A 406 -5.98 -20.60 -13.68
N SER A 407 -7.30 -20.38 -13.73
CA SER A 407 -7.87 -19.03 -13.57
C SER A 407 -7.51 -18.38 -12.23
N GLY A 408 -7.60 -19.15 -11.13
CA GLY A 408 -7.17 -18.71 -9.80
C GLY A 408 -5.67 -18.46 -9.74
N GLN A 409 -4.87 -19.32 -10.39
CA GLN A 409 -3.42 -19.12 -10.45
C GLN A 409 -3.01 -17.82 -11.16
N ARG A 410 -3.69 -17.51 -12.27
CA ARG A 410 -3.48 -16.26 -13.01
C ARG A 410 -3.83 -15.05 -12.16
N LEU A 411 -4.99 -15.05 -11.51
CA LEU A 411 -5.42 -13.89 -10.74
C LEU A 411 -4.48 -13.60 -9.57
N PHE A 412 -4.07 -14.61 -8.79
CA PHE A 412 -3.13 -14.34 -7.69
C PHE A 412 -1.79 -13.82 -8.23
N THR A 413 -1.34 -14.34 -9.38
CA THR A 413 -0.08 -13.92 -9.99
C THR A 413 -0.16 -12.45 -10.39
N TYR A 414 -1.30 -12.01 -10.95
CA TYR A 414 -1.54 -10.60 -11.25
C TYR A 414 -1.51 -9.75 -9.98
N ILE A 415 -2.14 -10.19 -8.89
CA ILE A 415 -2.11 -9.49 -7.59
C ILE A 415 -0.67 -9.31 -7.13
N VAL A 416 0.11 -10.40 -7.07
CA VAL A 416 1.49 -10.38 -6.58
C VAL A 416 2.36 -9.44 -7.43
N ILE A 417 2.27 -9.53 -8.75
CA ILE A 417 3.02 -8.66 -9.68
C ILE A 417 2.60 -7.20 -9.53
N ASN A 418 1.30 -6.93 -9.42
CA ASN A 418 0.77 -5.58 -9.24
C ASN A 418 1.24 -4.93 -7.94
N VAL A 419 1.20 -5.69 -6.83
CA VAL A 419 1.75 -5.26 -5.55
C VAL A 419 3.24 -4.96 -5.72
N LEU A 420 4.03 -5.91 -6.22
CA LEU A 420 5.49 -5.75 -6.38
C LEU A 420 5.89 -4.57 -7.27
N GLY A 421 5.18 -4.34 -8.39
CA GLY A 421 5.46 -3.19 -9.25
C GLY A 421 5.22 -1.86 -8.56
N SER A 422 4.17 -1.79 -7.73
CA SER A 422 3.76 -0.55 -7.08
C SER A 422 4.36 -0.32 -5.70
N ILE A 423 4.79 -1.36 -4.99
CA ILE A 423 5.22 -1.28 -3.59
C ILE A 423 6.45 -0.39 -3.42
N ARG A 424 6.47 0.30 -2.28
CA ARG A 424 7.59 1.05 -1.71
C ARG A 424 7.79 0.61 -0.27
N ASP A 425 8.89 1.02 0.36
CA ASP A 425 9.08 0.77 1.78
C ASP A 425 7.93 1.34 2.62
N ASN A 426 7.46 0.57 3.58
CA ASN A 426 6.32 0.91 4.43
C ASN A 426 5.05 1.25 3.64
N SER A 427 4.70 0.43 2.63
CA SER A 427 3.40 0.52 1.96
C SER A 427 2.33 -0.22 2.76
N LEU A 428 1.09 0.25 2.67
CA LEU A 428 -0.09 -0.47 3.12
C LEU A 428 -0.82 -1.07 1.92
N VAL A 429 -0.91 -2.40 1.88
CA VAL A 429 -1.66 -3.13 0.86
C VAL A 429 -3.06 -3.45 1.40
N VAL A 430 -4.09 -2.91 0.75
CA VAL A 430 -5.49 -3.13 1.10
C VAL A 430 -6.09 -4.05 0.05
N ILE A 431 -6.66 -5.17 0.48
CA ILE A 431 -7.23 -6.17 -0.44
C ILE A 431 -8.66 -6.48 -0.03
N ASP A 432 -9.57 -6.39 -0.99
CA ASP A 432 -10.99 -6.61 -0.80
C ASP A 432 -11.43 -7.91 -1.49
N GLU A 433 -11.96 -8.83 -0.69
CA GLU A 433 -12.45 -10.16 -1.05
C GLU A 433 -11.49 -10.94 -2.00
N PRO A 434 -10.24 -11.20 -1.58
CA PRO A 434 -9.26 -11.94 -2.38
C PRO A 434 -9.74 -13.35 -2.78
N GLU A 435 -10.66 -13.93 -2.02
CA GLU A 435 -11.21 -15.27 -2.23
C GLU A 435 -12.21 -15.39 -3.39
N LEU A 436 -12.73 -14.29 -3.95
CA LEU A 436 -13.82 -14.33 -4.96
C LEU A 436 -13.51 -15.21 -6.19
N PHE A 437 -12.25 -15.55 -6.42
CA PHE A 437 -11.81 -16.41 -7.53
C PHE A 437 -10.72 -17.42 -7.14
N LEU A 438 -10.52 -17.66 -5.84
CA LEU A 438 -9.50 -18.58 -5.34
C LEU A 438 -10.12 -19.85 -4.76
N HIS A 439 -9.53 -20.99 -5.08
CA HIS A 439 -9.81 -22.23 -4.35
C HIS A 439 -9.20 -22.12 -2.94
N PRO A 440 -9.80 -22.68 -1.88
CA PRO A 440 -9.29 -22.52 -0.51
C PRO A 440 -7.81 -22.87 -0.31
N THR A 441 -7.29 -23.85 -1.06
CA THR A 441 -5.86 -24.21 -1.02
C THR A 441 -4.96 -23.08 -1.55
N LEU A 442 -5.42 -22.34 -2.55
CA LEU A 442 -4.71 -21.19 -3.13
C LEU A 442 -4.79 -19.96 -2.24
N GLU A 443 -5.78 -19.86 -1.35
CA GLU A 443 -5.86 -18.75 -0.39
C GLU A 443 -4.70 -18.79 0.61
N ILE A 444 -4.36 -19.98 1.12
CA ILE A 444 -3.24 -20.16 2.05
C ILE A 444 -1.92 -19.82 1.35
N GLU A 445 -1.73 -20.33 0.13
CA GLU A 445 -0.57 -20.01 -0.70
C GLU A 445 -0.48 -18.51 -0.98
N PHE A 446 -1.61 -17.87 -1.31
CA PHE A 446 -1.70 -16.43 -1.50
C PHE A 446 -1.26 -15.64 -0.26
N ILE A 447 -1.71 -16.02 0.95
CA ILE A 447 -1.27 -15.36 2.19
C ILE A 447 0.23 -15.53 2.41
N ALA A 448 0.78 -16.71 2.13
CA ALA A 448 2.22 -16.95 2.24
C ALA A 448 3.02 -16.06 1.27
N LEU A 449 2.58 -15.97 0.01
CA LEU A 449 3.20 -15.12 -1.01
C LEU A 449 3.07 -13.64 -0.66
N LEU A 450 1.89 -13.20 -0.19
CA LEU A 450 1.67 -11.82 0.24
C LEU A 450 2.62 -11.45 1.38
N LYS A 451 2.78 -12.31 2.40
CA LYS A 451 3.76 -12.10 3.48
C LYS A 451 5.20 -12.02 2.93
N ALA A 452 5.55 -12.87 1.96
CA ALA A 452 6.86 -12.85 1.33
C ALA A 452 7.12 -11.56 0.54
N VAL A 453 6.10 -10.99 -0.12
CA VAL A 453 6.18 -9.68 -0.79
C VAL A 453 6.28 -8.54 0.22
N LEU A 454 5.51 -8.57 1.30
CA LEU A 454 5.45 -7.47 2.27
C LEU A 454 6.74 -7.31 3.08
N LYS A 455 7.38 -8.43 3.44
CA LYS A 455 8.49 -8.47 4.40
C LYS A 455 9.72 -7.66 3.96
N PRO A 456 10.27 -7.82 2.73
CA PRO A 456 11.45 -7.04 2.30
C PRO A 456 11.21 -5.53 2.32
N PHE A 457 9.98 -5.10 2.03
CA PHE A 457 9.61 -3.69 1.97
C PHE A 457 9.08 -3.15 3.31
N ARG A 458 9.17 -3.92 4.42
CA ARG A 458 8.63 -3.52 5.74
C ARG A 458 7.18 -3.00 5.65
N SER A 459 6.43 -3.61 4.74
CA SER A 459 5.07 -3.23 4.36
C SER A 459 4.08 -4.12 5.10
N LYS A 460 2.82 -3.68 5.17
CA LYS A 460 1.76 -4.38 5.91
C LYS A 460 0.51 -4.47 5.05
N ALA A 461 -0.46 -5.30 5.44
CA ALA A 461 -1.72 -5.42 4.73
C ALA A 461 -2.96 -5.40 5.62
N ILE A 462 -4.08 -4.98 5.01
CA ILE A 462 -5.42 -5.10 5.57
C ILE A 462 -6.29 -5.83 4.54
N LEU A 463 -6.91 -6.93 4.93
CA LEU A 463 -7.75 -7.76 4.08
C LEU A 463 -9.19 -7.69 4.56
N ALA A 464 -10.13 -7.39 3.66
CA ALA A 464 -11.54 -7.71 3.88
C ALA A 464 -11.82 -9.07 3.25
N THR A 465 -12.34 -10.02 4.03
CA THR A 465 -12.57 -11.39 3.56
C THR A 465 -13.75 -12.03 4.29
N HIS A 466 -14.26 -13.11 3.72
CA HIS A 466 -15.17 -14.09 4.30
C HIS A 466 -14.46 -15.42 4.55
N SER A 467 -13.21 -15.55 4.10
CA SER A 467 -12.44 -16.77 4.24
C SER A 467 -12.00 -16.99 5.68
N LEU A 468 -12.48 -18.10 6.24
CA LEU A 468 -12.02 -18.62 7.51
C LEU A 468 -10.59 -19.19 7.41
N ALA A 469 -10.16 -19.61 6.22
CA ALA A 469 -8.80 -20.08 5.99
C ALA A 469 -7.80 -18.94 6.14
N VAL A 470 -8.14 -17.74 5.65
CA VAL A 470 -7.32 -16.53 5.84
C VAL A 470 -7.24 -16.14 7.32
N VAL A 471 -8.37 -16.14 8.05
CA VAL A 471 -8.39 -15.78 9.48
C VAL A 471 -7.54 -16.73 10.33
N ARG A 472 -7.46 -18.01 9.96
CA ARG A 472 -6.59 -18.98 10.63
C ARG A 472 -5.09 -18.64 10.53
N GLU A 473 -4.67 -17.90 9.50
CA GLU A 473 -3.27 -17.54 9.25
C GLU A 473 -2.86 -16.19 9.89
N VAL A 474 -3.75 -15.62 10.72
CA VAL A 474 -3.60 -14.29 11.31
C VAL A 474 -3.82 -14.33 12.83
N PRO A 475 -2.96 -13.68 13.65
CA PRO A 475 -3.16 -13.55 15.09
C PRO A 475 -4.45 -12.84 15.48
N SER A 476 -5.07 -13.22 16.60
CA SER A 476 -6.40 -12.70 16.99
C SER A 476 -6.43 -11.19 17.19
N ASN A 477 -5.33 -10.58 17.63
CA ASN A 477 -5.23 -9.12 17.79
C ASN A 477 -5.29 -8.36 16.45
N CYS A 478 -5.04 -9.05 15.33
CA CYS A 478 -5.13 -8.50 13.99
C CYS A 478 -6.45 -8.88 13.29
N VAL A 479 -7.39 -9.53 13.98
CA VAL A 479 -8.69 -9.95 13.42
C VAL A 479 -9.81 -9.08 13.98
N HIS A 480 -10.63 -8.56 13.07
CA HIS A 480 -11.73 -7.64 13.36
C HIS A 480 -13.04 -8.24 12.85
N ILE A 481 -13.88 -8.74 13.76
CA ILE A 481 -15.15 -9.40 13.41
C ILE A 481 -16.26 -8.36 13.33
N PHE A 482 -16.81 -8.16 12.14
CA PHE A 482 -17.96 -7.31 11.86
C PHE A 482 -19.24 -8.10 12.11
N ARG A 483 -20.09 -7.60 13.02
CA ARG A 483 -21.41 -8.15 13.31
C ARG A 483 -22.47 -7.08 13.23
N GLN A 484 -23.51 -7.38 12.45
CA GLN A 484 -24.71 -6.58 12.43
C GLN A 484 -25.62 -7.02 13.59
N THR A 485 -25.93 -6.09 14.49
CA THR A 485 -27.03 -6.21 15.46
C THR A 485 -28.25 -5.47 14.94
N GLU A 486 -29.43 -5.70 15.53
CA GLU A 486 -30.70 -5.06 15.14
C GLU A 486 -30.56 -3.53 15.04
N ASP A 487 -29.81 -2.93 15.96
CA ASP A 487 -29.64 -1.48 16.04
C ASP A 487 -28.26 -0.97 15.62
N SER A 488 -27.22 -1.79 15.46
CA SER A 488 -25.87 -1.25 15.17
C SER A 488 -24.88 -2.23 14.53
N LEU A 489 -23.86 -1.68 13.89
CA LEU A 489 -22.67 -2.46 13.51
C LEU A 489 -21.68 -2.46 14.68
N ASP A 490 -21.33 -3.66 15.12
CA ASP A 490 -20.26 -3.92 16.08
C ASP A 490 -19.03 -4.48 15.36
N VAL A 491 -17.85 -4.02 15.78
CA VAL A 491 -16.56 -4.59 15.39
C VAL A 491 -15.89 -5.09 16.67
N ILE A 492 -15.69 -6.40 16.77
CA ILE A 492 -15.15 -7.03 17.98
C ILE A 492 -13.95 -7.93 17.64
N PRO A 493 -12.95 -8.02 18.53
CA PRO A 493 -11.89 -8.99 18.37
C PRO A 493 -12.39 -10.42 18.69
N PRO A 494 -11.75 -11.47 18.14
CA PRO A 494 -11.98 -12.84 18.58
C PRO A 494 -11.61 -13.02 20.06
N PRO A 495 -12.39 -13.77 20.86
CA PRO A 495 -12.09 -14.03 22.26
C PRO A 495 -11.08 -15.16 22.48
N PHE A 496 -10.40 -15.61 21.42
CA PHE A 496 -9.41 -16.69 21.43
C PHE A 496 -8.40 -16.46 20.30
N GLU A 497 -7.21 -17.05 20.42
CA GLU A 497 -6.20 -16.99 19.37
C GLU A 497 -6.69 -17.67 18.09
N THR A 498 -6.72 -16.93 16.98
CA THR A 498 -7.12 -17.41 15.65
C THR A 498 -5.98 -18.06 14.91
N PHE A 499 -4.73 -17.69 15.20
CA PHE A 499 -3.55 -18.23 14.54
C PHE A 499 -3.43 -19.75 14.79
N GLY A 500 -3.57 -20.53 13.72
CA GLY A 500 -3.57 -21.99 13.76
C GLY A 500 -4.86 -22.63 14.31
N ALA A 501 -5.89 -21.84 14.66
CA ALA A 501 -7.14 -22.35 15.21
C ALA A 501 -7.96 -23.20 14.23
N SER A 502 -8.87 -24.02 14.75
CA SER A 502 -9.79 -24.80 13.90
C SER A 502 -10.79 -23.89 13.20
N VAL A 503 -10.99 -24.12 11.90
CA VAL A 503 -11.96 -23.39 11.06
C VAL A 503 -13.38 -23.47 11.64
N GLN A 504 -13.78 -24.59 12.25
CA GLN A 504 -15.09 -24.75 12.88
C GLN A 504 -15.26 -23.79 14.07
N LYS A 505 -14.23 -23.64 14.91
CA LYS A 505 -14.26 -22.68 16.02
C LYS A 505 -14.35 -21.24 15.51
N ILE A 506 -13.54 -20.87 14.51
CA ILE A 506 -13.61 -19.54 13.88
C ILE A 506 -15.01 -19.30 13.31
N SER A 507 -15.54 -20.24 12.52
CA SER A 507 -16.89 -20.20 11.94
C SER A 507 -17.96 -19.95 13.01
N SER A 508 -17.92 -20.70 14.11
CA SER A 508 -18.92 -20.59 15.18
C SER A 508 -18.94 -19.22 15.87
N TYR A 509 -17.82 -18.50 15.86
CA TYR A 509 -17.76 -17.14 16.41
C TYR A 509 -18.03 -16.06 15.36
N VAL A 510 -17.57 -16.23 14.13
CA VAL A 510 -17.78 -15.23 13.07
C VAL A 510 -19.23 -15.23 12.60
N PHE A 511 -19.79 -16.42 12.35
CA PHE A 511 -21.10 -16.62 11.72
C PHE A 511 -22.11 -17.34 12.62
N GLY A 512 -21.74 -17.72 13.85
CA GLY A 512 -22.66 -18.36 14.77
C GLY A 512 -23.72 -17.38 15.24
N ASP A 513 -24.92 -17.48 14.66
CA ASP A 513 -26.10 -16.81 15.17
C ASP A 513 -26.46 -17.33 16.56
N LYS A 514 -26.60 -16.41 17.51
CA LYS A 514 -27.32 -16.68 18.77
C LYS A 514 -28.84 -16.63 18.59
N SER A 515 -29.33 -16.09 17.47
CA SER A 515 -30.73 -15.72 17.23
C SER A 515 -31.50 -16.67 16.30
N VAL A 516 -30.82 -17.54 15.55
CA VAL A 516 -31.47 -18.53 14.67
C VAL A 516 -31.43 -19.89 15.36
N THR A 517 -32.58 -20.36 15.86
CA THR A 517 -32.72 -21.78 16.18
C THR A 517 -32.43 -22.57 14.91
N LYS A 518 -31.41 -23.42 14.96
CA LYS A 518 -31.08 -24.26 13.82
C LYS A 518 -32.28 -25.20 13.59
N PRO A 519 -32.76 -25.43 12.36
CA PRO A 519 -33.94 -26.27 12.14
C PRO A 519 -33.84 -27.66 12.79
N PHE A 520 -32.63 -28.22 12.85
CA PHE A 520 -32.39 -29.50 13.52
C PHE A 520 -32.50 -29.42 15.06
N ASP A 521 -32.30 -28.24 15.66
CA ASP A 521 -32.47 -28.04 17.11
C ASP A 521 -33.94 -28.06 17.50
N ASP A 522 -34.81 -27.46 16.68
CA ASP A 522 -36.26 -27.52 16.90
C ASP A 522 -36.79 -28.93 16.60
N TRP A 523 -36.26 -29.59 15.57
CA TRP A 523 -36.53 -31.00 15.31
C TRP A 523 -36.09 -31.92 16.46
N LEU A 524 -34.88 -31.74 17.01
CA LEU A 524 -34.37 -32.50 18.14
C LEU A 524 -35.21 -32.29 19.40
N LYS A 525 -35.60 -31.04 19.70
CA LYS A 525 -36.50 -30.76 20.83
C LYS A 525 -37.83 -31.49 20.67
N ALA A 526 -38.46 -31.38 19.51
CA ALA A 526 -39.72 -32.08 19.23
C ALA A 526 -39.59 -33.60 19.29
N LEU A 527 -38.42 -34.14 18.93
CA LEU A 527 -38.12 -35.56 19.02
C LEU A 527 -37.96 -36.04 20.46
N VAL A 528 -37.22 -35.30 21.29
CA VAL A 528 -37.03 -35.58 22.72
C VAL A 528 -38.33 -35.38 23.51
N GLU A 529 -39.18 -34.43 23.10
CA GLU A 529 -40.53 -34.27 23.67
C GLU A 529 -41.45 -35.47 23.38
N LYS A 530 -41.28 -36.11 22.21
CA LYS A 530 -42.06 -37.30 21.82
C LYS A 530 -41.59 -38.59 22.50
N GLU A 531 -40.28 -38.73 22.72
CA GLU A 531 -39.68 -39.85 23.45
C GLU A 531 -38.72 -39.31 24.53
N PRO A 532 -39.22 -39.04 25.75
CA PRO A 532 -38.42 -38.50 26.85
C PRO A 532 -37.42 -39.51 27.43
N ASP A 533 -37.53 -40.78 27.05
CA ASP A 533 -36.51 -41.77 27.35
C ASP A 533 -35.36 -41.66 26.35
N VAL A 534 -34.32 -40.93 26.78
CA VAL A 534 -33.13 -40.65 25.97
C VAL A 534 -32.41 -41.92 25.52
N GLU A 535 -32.35 -42.95 26.35
CA GLU A 535 -31.64 -44.20 26.03
C GLU A 535 -32.37 -44.93 24.90
N LYS A 536 -33.69 -45.05 25.03
CA LYS A 536 -34.56 -45.62 24.01
C LYS A 536 -34.60 -44.80 22.71
N LEU A 537 -34.54 -43.47 22.82
CA LEU A 537 -34.46 -42.58 21.66
C LEU A 537 -33.14 -42.78 20.90
N ILE A 538 -32.01 -42.88 21.61
CA ILE A 538 -30.70 -43.15 21.01
C ILE A 538 -30.70 -44.53 20.33
N GLU A 539 -31.25 -45.56 20.97
CA GLU A 539 -31.41 -46.89 20.37
C GLU A 539 -32.27 -46.85 19.10
N SER A 540 -33.38 -46.10 19.12
CA SER A 540 -34.29 -45.98 17.97
C SER A 540 -33.67 -45.29 16.76
N LEU A 541 -32.69 -44.40 16.99
CA LEU A 541 -31.94 -43.71 15.94
C LEU A 541 -30.81 -44.58 15.36
N GLY A 542 -30.36 -45.61 16.08
CA GLY A 542 -29.42 -46.61 15.57
C GLY A 542 -28.19 -46.01 14.89
N GLU A 543 -27.94 -46.36 13.64
CA GLU A 543 -26.79 -45.85 12.86
C GLU A 543 -26.98 -44.43 12.28
N GLU A 544 -28.17 -43.84 12.43
CA GLU A 544 -28.44 -42.46 11.96
C GLU A 544 -27.94 -41.40 12.96
N ILE A 545 -27.39 -41.81 14.12
CA ILE A 545 -26.88 -40.92 15.15
C ILE A 545 -25.37 -40.68 15.03
N ASN A 546 -24.93 -39.44 15.18
CA ASN A 546 -23.51 -39.10 15.36
C ASN A 546 -23.25 -38.61 16.79
N GLU A 547 -21.97 -38.54 17.19
CA GLU A 547 -21.57 -38.14 18.55
C GLU A 547 -22.12 -36.77 18.96
N GLN A 548 -22.22 -35.82 18.02
CA GLN A 548 -22.75 -34.48 18.30
C GLN A 548 -24.25 -34.52 18.59
N LEU A 549 -25.01 -35.30 17.81
CA LEU A 549 -26.45 -35.50 18.02
C LEU A 549 -26.70 -36.18 19.38
N MET A 550 -25.94 -37.23 19.68
CA MET A 550 -26.03 -37.98 20.93
C MET A 550 -25.77 -37.08 22.15
N MET A 551 -24.70 -36.30 22.14
CA MET A 551 -24.41 -35.34 23.23
C MET A 551 -25.52 -34.31 23.40
N LYS A 552 -26.15 -33.87 22.31
CA LYS A 552 -27.22 -32.87 22.35
C LYS A 552 -28.54 -33.45 22.87
N ILE A 553 -28.91 -34.66 22.46
CA ILE A 553 -30.06 -35.40 22.99
C ILE A 553 -29.89 -35.63 24.50
N LEU A 554 -28.72 -36.10 24.94
CA LEU A 554 -28.41 -36.29 26.37
C LEU A 554 -28.54 -34.98 27.17
N ARG A 555 -28.07 -33.87 26.61
CA ARG A 555 -28.18 -32.55 27.25
C ARG A 555 -29.65 -32.09 27.34
N LEU A 556 -30.42 -32.22 26.27
CA LEU A 556 -31.84 -31.83 26.22
C LEU A 556 -32.68 -32.68 27.18
N GLY A 557 -32.47 -33.99 27.21
CA GLY A 557 -33.17 -34.88 28.14
C GLY A 557 -32.84 -34.60 29.61
N ARG A 558 -31.61 -34.20 29.94
CA ARG A 558 -31.25 -33.72 31.29
C ARG A 558 -31.97 -32.42 31.67
N GLN A 559 -32.16 -31.51 30.72
CA GLN A 559 -32.88 -30.26 30.97
C GLN A 559 -34.38 -30.50 31.22
N ILE A 560 -34.99 -31.46 30.52
CA ILE A 560 -36.41 -31.82 30.70
C ILE A 560 -36.64 -32.60 32.01
N ARG A 561 -35.68 -33.44 32.44
CA ARG A 561 -35.75 -34.17 33.72
C ARG A 561 -35.36 -33.31 34.95
N GLY A 562 -34.77 -32.13 34.72
CA GLY A 562 -34.23 -31.22 35.74
C GLY A 562 -35.08 -29.98 36.01
N SER A 563 -36.27 -29.90 35.42
CA SER A 563 -37.36 -28.95 35.69
C SER A 563 -38.55 -29.71 36.26
#